data_AF-A0AAV8YRD2-F1
#
_entry.id   AF-A0AAV8YRD2-F1
#
_cell.length_a   1.000
_cell.length_b   1.000
_cell.length_c   1.000
_cell.angle_alpha   90.00
_cell.angle_beta   90.00
_cell.angle_gamma   90.00
#
_symmetry.space_group_name_H-M   'P 1'
#
loop_
_entity.id
_entity.type
_entity.pdbx_description
1 polymer ?
#
loop_
_entity_poly.entity_id
_entity_poly.type
_entity_poly.pdbx_seq_one_letter_code
_entity_poly.pdbx_strand_id
1 'polypeptide(L)' 'MENGYVKVYTDGACENNGRSNARAGIGVWFATAIPWSYSNISEPVQGRPTNNHAEIKACTEALNTIRENGDKNQR' A
#
# COMPACT_ATOMS: atom_id res chain seq x y z
N MET A 1 7.16 16.22 8.31
CA MET A 1 5.73 15.96 8.59
C MET A 1 5.00 17.28 8.52
N GLU A 2 3.93 17.38 7.74
CA GLU A 2 3.10 18.58 7.68
C GLU A 2 1.93 18.36 8.64
N ASN A 3 1.75 19.24 9.62
CA ASN A 3 0.67 19.20 10.61
C ASN A 3 0.56 17.91 11.45
N GLY A 4 1.67 17.17 11.63
CA GLY A 4 1.68 15.90 12.36
C GLY A 4 1.16 14.69 11.57
N TYR A 5 0.89 14.85 10.27
CA TYR A 5 0.43 13.78 9.39
C TYR A 5 1.54 13.32 8.44
N VAL A 6 1.41 12.07 8.00
CA VAL A 6 2.24 11.46 6.95
C VAL A 6 1.41 11.36 5.67
N LYS A 7 1.99 11.82 4.55
CA LYS A 7 1.37 11.67 3.22
C LYS A 7 1.80 10.33 2.62
N VAL A 8 0.80 9.54 2.24
CA VAL A 8 0.96 8.24 1.59
C VAL A 8 0.03 8.18 0.40
N TYR A 9 0.51 7.59 -0.69
CA TYR A 9 -0.25 7.39 -1.91
C TYR A 9 -0.37 5.90 -2.15
N THR A 10 -1.59 5.44 -2.40
CA THR A 10 -1.90 4.02 -2.61
C THR A 10 -2.64 3.88 -3.92
N ASP A 11 -2.39 2.79 -4.63
CA ASP A 11 -3.14 2.40 -5.80
C ASP A 11 -3.20 0.87 -5.88
N GLY A 12 -4.33 0.35 -6.31
CA GLY A 12 -4.51 -1.07 -6.54
C GLY A 12 -5.19 -1.30 -7.88
N ALA A 13 -4.54 -2.04 -8.76
CA ALA A 13 -5.05 -2.28 -10.10
C ALA A 13 -5.26 -3.77 -10.36
N CYS A 14 -6.25 -4.08 -11.19
CA CYS A 14 -6.48 -5.44 -11.68
C CYS A 14 -6.63 -5.47 -13.20
N GLU A 15 -5.64 -6.04 -13.88
CA GLU A 15 -5.72 -6.40 -15.29
C GLU A 15 -6.79 -7.51 -15.46
N ASN A 16 -7.62 -7.39 -16.49
CA ASN A 16 -8.71 -8.34 -16.78
C ASN A 16 -9.70 -8.53 -15.61
N ASN A 17 -9.95 -7.48 -14.80
CA ASN A 17 -10.88 -7.54 -13.67
C ASN A 17 -12.25 -8.14 -14.07
N GLY A 18 -12.70 -9.14 -13.31
CA GLY A 18 -13.97 -9.84 -13.55
C GLY A 18 -13.95 -10.86 -14.69
N ARG A 19 -12.79 -11.11 -15.33
CA ARG A 19 -12.62 -12.09 -16.41
C ARG A 19 -11.64 -13.21 -16.02
N SER A 20 -11.59 -14.26 -16.83
CA SER A 20 -10.55 -15.30 -16.70
C SER A 20 -9.16 -14.69 -16.83
N ASN A 21 -8.19 -15.21 -16.08
CA ASN A 21 -6.80 -14.73 -16.05
C ASN A 21 -6.62 -13.30 -15.51
N ALA A 22 -7.55 -12.85 -14.66
CA ALA A 22 -7.39 -11.62 -13.91
C ALA A 22 -6.09 -11.64 -13.08
N ARG A 23 -5.34 -10.54 -13.10
CA ARG A 23 -4.13 -10.33 -12.31
C ARG A 23 -4.20 -8.99 -11.61
N ALA A 24 -3.96 -8.98 -10.31
CA ALA A 24 -4.02 -7.77 -9.52
C ALA A 24 -2.70 -7.50 -8.81
N GLY A 25 -2.38 -6.23 -8.64
CA GLY A 25 -1.19 -5.76 -7.93
C GLY A 25 -1.50 -4.52 -7.12
N ILE A 26 -0.66 -4.27 -6.12
CA ILE A 26 -0.76 -3.09 -5.26
C ILE A 26 0.51 -2.25 -5.38
N GLY A 27 0.33 -0.94 -5.23
CA GLY A 27 1.38 0.05 -5.12
C GLY A 27 1.17 0.93 -3.89
N VAL A 28 2.21 1.12 -3.10
CA VAL A 28 2.23 2.10 -2.00
C VAL A 28 3.48 2.95 -2.11
N TRP A 29 3.29 4.26 -2.13
CA TRP A 29 4.38 5.23 -2.16
C TRP A 29 4.31 6.17 -0.95
N PHE A 30 5.40 6.19 -0.19
CA PHE A 30 5.58 7.05 0.96
C PHE A 30 6.36 8.29 0.57
N ALA A 31 5.84 9.47 0.91
CA ALA A 31 6.49 10.73 0.58
C ALA A 31 7.91 10.81 1.16
N THR A 32 8.88 11.28 0.37
CA THR A 32 10.33 11.26 0.66
C THR A 32 10.77 12.00 1.93
N ALA A 33 9.91 12.82 2.52
CA ALA A 33 10.22 13.60 3.72
C ALA A 33 9.93 12.86 5.05
N ILE A 34 9.84 11.53 5.05
CA ILE A 34 9.71 10.71 6.27
C ILE A 34 10.85 9.69 6.40
N PRO A 35 11.28 9.33 7.63
CA PRO A 35 12.48 8.50 7.87
C PRO A 35 12.45 7.12 7.20
N TRP A 36 11.26 6.58 7.00
CA TRP A 36 11.03 5.23 6.46
C TRP A 36 10.42 5.27 5.06
N SER A 37 10.63 6.37 4.32
CA SER A 37 10.19 6.56 2.91
C SER A 37 10.70 5.51 1.93
N TYR A 38 11.71 4.72 2.31
CA TYR A 38 12.19 3.57 1.57
C TYR A 38 11.25 2.35 1.62
N SER A 39 10.20 2.38 2.45
CA SER A 39 9.28 1.25 2.64
C SER A 39 8.19 1.14 1.56
N ASN A 40 8.46 1.64 0.34
CA ASN A 40 7.50 1.56 -0.76
C ASN A 40 7.16 0.10 -1.10
N ILE A 41 5.92 -0.14 -1.53
CA ILE A 41 5.40 -1.48 -1.79
C ILE A 41 5.02 -1.60 -3.27
N SER A 42 5.42 -2.71 -3.89
CA SER A 42 5.01 -3.12 -5.23
C SER A 42 4.96 -4.64 -5.25
N GLU A 43 3.76 -5.20 -5.16
CA GLU A 43 3.58 -6.65 -5.03
C GLU A 43 2.28 -7.14 -5.69
N PRO A 44 2.23 -8.43 -6.10
CA PRO A 44 1.00 -9.05 -6.58
C PRO A 44 0.01 -9.27 -5.43
N VAL A 45 -1.28 -9.09 -5.71
CA VAL A 45 -2.34 -9.49 -4.79
C VAL A 45 -2.37 -11.01 -4.67
N GLN A 46 -2.23 -11.50 -3.44
CA GLN A 46 -2.44 -12.91 -3.12
C GLN A 46 -3.93 -13.16 -2.86
N GLY A 47 -4.50 -14.20 -3.49
CA GLY A 47 -5.93 -14.51 -3.41
C GLY A 47 -6.73 -13.97 -4.60
N ARG A 48 -7.99 -13.58 -4.39
CA ARG A 48 -8.92 -13.24 -5.50
C ARG A 48 -8.48 -11.95 -6.22
N PRO A 49 -8.07 -12.00 -7.50
CA PRO A 49 -7.60 -10.83 -8.23
C PRO A 49 -8.79 -10.00 -8.71
N THR A 50 -9.12 -8.93 -7.98
CA THR A 50 -10.13 -7.95 -8.37
C THR A 50 -9.64 -6.55 -8.05
N ASN A 51 -10.18 -5.54 -8.75
CA ASN A 51 -9.80 -4.14 -8.50
C ASN A 51 -10.06 -3.74 -7.05
N ASN A 52 -11.25 -4.04 -6.53
CA ASN A 52 -11.61 -3.70 -5.15
C ASN A 52 -10.69 -4.35 -4.12
N HIS A 53 -10.29 -5.62 -4.34
CA HIS A 53 -9.35 -6.29 -3.44
C HIS A 53 -7.97 -5.61 -3.48
N ALA A 54 -7.49 -5.25 -4.67
CA ALA A 54 -6.21 -4.56 -4.83
C ALA A 54 -6.21 -3.20 -4.10
N GLU A 55 -7.21 -2.36 -4.32
CA GLU A 55 -7.31 -1.03 -3.72
C GLU A 55 -7.37 -1.08 -2.20
N ILE A 56 -8.22 -1.96 -1.65
CA ILE A 56 -8.36 -2.13 -0.21
C ILE A 56 -7.07 -2.68 0.39
N LYS A 57 -6.42 -3.64 -0.28
CA LYS A 57 -5.15 -4.20 0.20
C LYS A 57 -4.04 -3.15 0.18
N ALA A 58 -3.93 -2.32 -0.86
CA ALA A 58 -2.94 -1.24 -0.93
C ALA A 58 -3.06 -0.29 0.28
N CYS A 59 -4.29 0.13 0.61
CA CYS A 59 -4.57 0.92 1.82
C CYS A 59 -4.22 0.19 3.12
N THR A 60 -4.51 -1.11 3.19
CA THR A 60 -4.23 -1.93 4.38
C THR A 60 -2.74 -2.05 4.63
N GLU A 61 -1.95 -2.36 3.60
CA GLU A 61 -0.48 -2.48 3.71
C GLU A 61 0.18 -1.15 4.04
N ALA A 62 -0.33 -0.04 3.52
CA ALA A 62 0.10 1.30 3.91
C ALA A 62 -0.05 1.54 5.43
N LEU A 63 -1.22 1.21 5.99
CA LEU A 63 -1.50 1.38 7.42
C LEU A 63 -0.66 0.43 8.29
N ASN A 64 -0.47 -0.82 7.87
CA ASN A 64 0.38 -1.77 8.58
C ASN A 64 1.83 -1.28 8.63
N THR A 65 2.36 -0.80 7.51
CA THR A 65 3.72 -0.25 7.42
C THR A 65 3.89 0.98 8.31
N ILE A 66 2.90 1.88 8.34
CA ILE A 66 2.90 3.05 9.23
C ILE A 66 2.93 2.61 10.69
N ARG A 67 2.07 1.67 11.08
CA ARG A 67 1.98 1.17 12.46
C ARG A 67 3.31 0.55 12.91
N GLU A 68 3.88 -0.32 12.10
CA GLU A 68 5.15 -0.99 12.43
C GLU A 68 6.32 -0.01 12.57
N ASN A 69 6.38 1.02 11.74
CA ASN A 69 7.45 2.02 11.81
C ASN A 69 7.17 3.10 12.87
N GLY A 70 5.91 3.41 13.16
CA GLY A 70 5.51 4.30 14.25
C GLY A 70 5.87 3.71 15.62
N ASP A 71 5.57 2.43 15.84
CA ASP A 71 5.87 1.73 17.08
C ASP A 71 7.38 1.58 17.33
N LYS A 72 8.19 1.43 16.27
CA LYS A 72 9.67 1.38 16.36
C LYS A 72 10.31 2.67 16.86
N ASN A 73 9.65 3.82 16.67
CA ASN A 73 10.16 5.13 17.11
C ASN A 73 9.73 5.50 18.54
N GLN A 74 9.00 4.62 19.25
CA GLN A 74 8.62 4.80 20.66
C GLN A 74 9.40 3.92 21.64
N ARG A 75 10.42 3.19 21.18
CA ARG A 75 11.30 2.35 22.00
C ARG A 75 12.68 2.95 22.15
#